data_AF-A0A1H9IDW2-F1
#
_entry.id   AF-A0A1H9IDW2-F1
#
_cell.length_a   1.000
_cell.length_b   1.000
_cell.length_c   1.000
_cell.angle_alpha   90.00
_cell.angle_beta   90.00
_cell.angle_gamma   90.00
#
_symmetry.space_group_name_H-M   'P 1'
#
loop_
_entity.id
_entity.type
_entity.pdbx_description
1 polymer ?
#
loop_
_entity_poly.entity_id
_entity_poly.type
_entity_poly.pdbx_seq_one_letter_code
_entity_poly.pdbx_strand_id
1 'polypeptide(L)'
;MVRLTAALCALALAGAAHAETKVPGDPHADDPVGIVADPCPSHEKPGDEAGWKLWNLHMLTRDFGQLCRYAAANKAIEGQKVRVVFMGDSITDNWINLDPTMFQNGLVDRGISGQTTPQMLVRFRNDVIALKPQAVHIMAMTNDIAGNSGAATMETVLGNIQTMADLARAHGIKVIIASVPPAAAFPWSPGMTPAPQVAAINKWLAAYARANGFTFVDYHQAMAQPDGAMKPGLSSDGVHPTREGYAIMRPLAEAAIAKALGAK
;
A
#
# COMPACT_ATOMS: atom_id res chain seq x y z
N MET A 1 -61.08 45.09 -5.11
CA MET A 1 -60.83 43.68 -5.48
C MET A 1 -60.12 43.73 -6.82
N VAL A 2 -58.87 43.33 -7.02
CA VAL A 2 -58.20 42.06 -6.74
C VAL A 2 -56.71 42.32 -6.44
N ARG A 3 -56.12 41.43 -5.66
CA ARG A 3 -54.87 41.53 -4.90
C ARG A 3 -53.61 41.46 -5.78
N LEU A 4 -52.61 42.29 -5.46
CA LEU A 4 -51.22 42.12 -5.89
C LEU A 4 -50.64 40.89 -5.18
N THR A 5 -50.37 39.81 -5.90
CA THR A 5 -49.58 38.68 -5.39
C THR A 5 -48.10 38.99 -5.58
N ALA A 6 -47.46 39.46 -4.51
CA ALA A 6 -46.01 39.49 -4.42
C ALA A 6 -45.50 38.05 -4.42
N ALA A 7 -44.85 37.64 -5.50
CA ALA A 7 -44.09 36.38 -5.53
C ALA A 7 -42.83 36.57 -4.68
N LEU A 8 -42.88 36.11 -3.43
CA LEU A 8 -41.70 35.92 -2.61
C LEU A 8 -40.89 34.78 -3.24
N CYS A 9 -39.90 35.12 -4.06
CA CYS A 9 -38.91 34.15 -4.51
C CYS A 9 -38.04 33.82 -3.30
N ALA A 10 -38.27 32.67 -2.68
CA ALA A 10 -37.49 32.19 -1.55
C ALA A 10 -36.03 32.08 -1.98
N LEU A 11 -35.14 32.85 -1.34
CA LEU A 11 -33.71 32.56 -1.39
C LEU A 11 -33.53 31.15 -0.84
N ALA A 12 -33.13 30.22 -1.69
CA ALA A 12 -32.55 28.97 -1.25
C ALA A 12 -31.28 29.34 -0.45
N LEU A 13 -31.38 29.31 0.88
CA LEU A 13 -30.22 29.25 1.75
C LEU A 13 -29.45 28.00 1.31
N ALA A 14 -28.36 28.18 0.57
CA ALA A 14 -27.38 27.13 0.38
C ALA A 14 -26.95 26.70 1.78
N GLY A 15 -27.45 25.55 2.23
CA GLY A 15 -27.03 24.98 3.50
C GLY A 15 -25.51 24.93 3.50
N ALA A 16 -24.88 25.36 4.60
CA ALA A 16 -23.44 25.23 4.74
C ALA A 16 -23.07 23.79 4.39
N ALA A 17 -22.24 23.62 3.36
CA ALA A 17 -21.69 22.31 3.03
C ALA A 17 -20.80 21.91 4.21
N HIS A 18 -21.36 21.19 5.17
CA HIS A 18 -20.58 20.58 6.23
C HIS A 18 -19.74 19.50 5.56
N ALA A 19 -18.45 19.80 5.35
CA ALA A 19 -17.44 18.81 5.01
C ALA A 19 -17.18 17.92 6.25
N GLU A 20 -18.22 17.22 6.70
CA GLU A 20 -18.15 16.34 7.85
C GLU A 20 -17.69 14.96 7.39
N THR A 21 -16.51 14.54 7.86
CA THR A 21 -15.94 13.20 7.61
C THR A 21 -16.34 12.19 8.68
N LYS A 22 -17.36 12.50 9.50
CA LYS A 22 -17.89 11.56 10.49
C LYS A 22 -18.68 10.47 9.78
N VAL A 23 -18.26 9.23 9.99
CA VAL A 23 -18.98 8.05 9.53
C VAL A 23 -20.08 7.74 10.56
N PRO A 24 -21.36 7.67 10.18
CA PRO A 24 -22.42 7.33 11.13
C PRO A 24 -22.18 5.98 11.78
N GLY A 25 -22.24 5.94 13.11
CA GLY A 25 -22.01 4.73 13.91
C GLY A 25 -20.54 4.41 14.19
N ASP A 26 -19.60 5.20 13.68
CA ASP A 26 -18.16 5.05 13.98
C ASP A 26 -17.85 5.34 15.45
N PRO A 27 -17.39 4.34 16.24
CA PRO A 27 -17.05 4.53 17.64
C PRO A 27 -15.82 5.42 17.85
N HIS A 28 -15.06 5.70 16.79
CA HIS A 28 -13.84 6.51 16.81
C HIS A 28 -14.06 7.90 16.17
N ALA A 29 -15.32 8.33 16.04
CA ALA A 29 -15.66 9.61 15.41
C ALA A 29 -15.09 10.84 16.13
N ASP A 30 -14.72 10.68 17.41
CA ASP A 30 -14.15 11.72 18.29
C ASP A 30 -12.61 11.69 18.34
N ASP A 31 -11.97 10.88 17.49
CA ASP A 31 -10.52 10.91 17.31
C ASP A 31 -10.00 12.32 16.99
N PRO A 32 -8.75 12.65 17.37
CA PRO A 32 -8.18 13.97 17.14
C PRO A 32 -8.28 14.42 15.68
N VAL A 33 -8.74 15.65 15.46
CA VAL A 33 -8.84 16.28 14.13
C VAL A 33 -8.00 17.55 14.05
N GLY A 34 -7.50 17.86 12.84
CA GLY A 34 -6.67 19.02 12.57
C GLY A 34 -5.18 18.77 12.81
N ILE A 35 -4.41 19.84 13.03
CA ILE A 35 -2.98 19.75 13.32
C ILE A 35 -2.81 19.60 14.84
N VAL A 36 -2.51 18.39 15.29
CA VAL A 36 -2.36 18.04 16.70
C VAL A 36 -0.97 17.46 16.98
N ALA A 37 -0.52 17.53 18.23
CA ALA A 37 0.79 16.99 18.63
C ALA A 37 0.85 15.46 18.62
N ASP A 38 -0.28 14.81 18.91
CA ASP A 38 -0.42 13.35 18.90
C ASP A 38 -1.66 12.95 18.09
N PRO A 39 -1.49 12.64 16.79
CA PRO A 39 -2.60 12.32 15.90
C PRO A 39 -2.98 10.83 15.92
N CYS A 40 -2.31 9.98 16.73
CA CYS A 40 -2.40 8.53 16.64
C CYS A 40 -3.08 7.89 17.85
N PRO A 41 -4.43 7.90 17.90
CA PRO A 41 -5.17 7.22 18.95
C PRO A 41 -4.97 5.70 18.85
N SER A 42 -5.03 5.04 20.01
CA SER A 42 -4.94 3.58 20.10
C SER A 42 -6.33 2.98 20.19
N HIS A 43 -6.65 2.14 19.22
CA HIS A 43 -7.91 1.40 19.15
C HIS A 43 -7.68 -0.10 19.26
N GLU A 44 -8.60 -0.79 19.92
CA GLU A 44 -8.62 -2.25 19.88
C GLU A 44 -8.91 -2.74 18.46
N LYS A 45 -8.31 -3.87 18.08
CA LYS A 45 -8.61 -4.49 16.79
C LYS A 45 -10.06 -4.96 16.78
N PRO A 46 -10.81 -4.75 15.68
CA PRO A 46 -12.16 -5.27 15.57
C PRO A 46 -12.21 -6.79 15.76
N GLY A 47 -13.17 -7.26 16.57
CA GLY A 47 -13.36 -8.68 16.87
C GLY A 47 -14.28 -9.42 15.89
N ASP A 48 -15.03 -8.69 15.04
CA ASP A 48 -16.00 -9.24 14.11
C ASP A 48 -15.99 -8.51 12.75
N GLU A 49 -16.74 -9.05 11.78
CA GLU A 49 -16.79 -8.51 10.42
C GLU A 49 -17.37 -7.09 10.36
N ALA A 50 -18.39 -6.79 11.17
CA ALA A 50 -19.03 -5.48 11.19
C ALA A 50 -18.06 -4.40 11.69
N GLY A 51 -17.35 -4.68 12.77
CA GLY A 51 -16.29 -3.83 13.28
C GLY A 51 -15.16 -3.65 12.28
N TRP A 52 -14.76 -4.71 11.55
CA TRP A 52 -13.76 -4.61 10.49
C TRP A 52 -14.18 -3.67 9.35
N LYS A 53 -15.44 -3.76 8.89
CA LYS A 53 -15.99 -2.85 7.88
C LYS A 53 -15.97 -1.41 8.35
N LEU A 54 -16.40 -1.18 9.59
CA LEU A 54 -16.44 0.16 10.16
C LEU A 54 -15.04 0.74 10.37
N TRP A 55 -14.11 -0.06 10.87
CA TRP A 55 -12.70 0.31 11.01
C TRP A 55 -12.07 0.64 9.66
N ASN A 56 -12.32 -0.16 8.62
CA ASN A 56 -11.82 0.12 7.27
C ASN A 56 -12.35 1.47 6.76
N LEU A 57 -13.64 1.75 6.94
CA LEU A 57 -14.25 3.02 6.54
C LEU A 57 -13.70 4.21 7.37
N HIS A 58 -13.48 4.00 8.66
CA HIS A 58 -12.85 4.99 9.53
C HIS A 58 -11.42 5.29 9.04
N MET A 59 -10.59 4.28 8.77
CA MET A 59 -9.24 4.48 8.21
C MET A 59 -9.28 5.23 6.88
N LEU A 60 -10.17 4.84 5.95
CA LEU A 60 -10.30 5.53 4.65
C LEU A 60 -10.69 7.02 4.77
N THR A 61 -11.42 7.40 5.83
CA THR A 61 -11.90 8.78 6.02
C THR A 61 -11.02 9.61 6.96
N ARG A 62 -10.30 8.99 7.90
CA ARG A 62 -9.54 9.69 8.95
C ARG A 62 -8.03 9.54 8.86
N ASP A 63 -7.55 8.38 8.45
CA ASP A 63 -6.12 8.10 8.27
C ASP A 63 -5.92 7.28 6.98
N PHE A 64 -6.22 7.91 5.83
CA PHE A 64 -6.26 7.23 4.54
C PHE A 64 -4.97 6.46 4.21
N GLY A 65 -3.82 7.05 4.56
CA GLY A 65 -2.50 6.42 4.40
C GLY A 65 -2.11 5.48 5.54
N GLN A 66 -2.90 5.43 6.62
CA GLN A 66 -2.59 4.73 7.86
C GLN A 66 -1.24 5.15 8.47
N LEU A 67 -0.97 6.46 8.50
CA LEU A 67 0.25 7.05 9.01
C LEU A 67 0.55 6.64 10.46
N CYS A 68 -0.49 6.31 11.23
CA CYS A 68 -0.35 5.88 12.60
C CYS A 68 0.10 4.42 12.77
N ARG A 69 -0.06 3.58 11.73
CA ARG A 69 0.30 2.15 11.76
C ARG A 69 1.76 1.93 12.18
N TYR A 70 2.67 2.75 11.66
CA TYR A 70 4.11 2.64 11.91
C TYR A 70 4.72 3.82 12.65
N ALA A 71 3.94 4.81 13.10
CA ALA A 71 4.47 6.01 13.77
C ALA A 71 5.39 5.66 14.97
N ALA A 72 4.92 4.81 15.89
CA ALA A 72 5.71 4.37 17.03
C ALA A 72 6.94 3.53 16.62
N ALA A 73 6.77 2.64 15.63
CA ALA A 73 7.86 1.79 15.13
C ALA A 73 8.94 2.60 14.40
N ASN A 74 8.56 3.64 13.65
CA ASN A 74 9.46 4.60 13.02
C ASN A 74 10.27 5.36 14.07
N LYS A 75 9.61 5.85 15.12
CA LYS A 75 10.27 6.54 16.24
C LYS A 75 11.26 5.63 16.98
N ALA A 76 10.92 4.36 17.19
CA ALA A 76 11.78 3.40 17.90
C ALA A 76 13.11 3.10 17.18
N ILE A 77 13.16 3.31 15.85
CA ILE A 77 14.36 3.09 15.04
C ILE A 77 15.05 4.39 14.62
N GLU A 78 14.63 5.53 15.16
CA GLU A 78 15.26 6.81 14.87
C GLU A 78 16.76 6.79 15.24
N GLY A 79 17.60 7.31 14.36
CA GLY A 79 19.06 7.27 14.50
C GLY A 79 19.71 5.90 14.23
N GLN A 80 18.93 4.83 14.05
CA GLN A 80 19.47 3.53 13.67
C GLN A 80 19.77 3.47 12.17
N LYS A 81 20.72 2.61 11.79
CA LYS A 81 21.05 2.39 10.37
C LYS A 81 19.99 1.51 9.70
N VAL A 82 19.16 2.13 8.86
CA VAL A 82 18.24 1.41 7.98
C VAL A 82 18.93 1.12 6.65
N ARG A 83 19.02 -0.16 6.27
CA ARG A 83 19.57 -0.58 4.98
C ARG A 83 18.49 -0.54 3.90
N VAL A 84 17.36 -1.20 4.14
CA VAL A 84 16.30 -1.33 3.15
C VAL A 84 14.94 -1.21 3.82
N VAL A 85 14.07 -0.36 3.29
CA VAL A 85 12.65 -0.36 3.62
C VAL A 85 11.91 -1.21 2.58
N PHE A 86 11.07 -2.13 3.04
CA PHE A 86 10.11 -2.86 2.20
C PHE A 86 8.76 -2.13 2.26
N MET A 87 8.48 -1.35 1.22
CA MET A 87 7.20 -0.69 1.00
C MET A 87 6.26 -1.66 0.26
N GLY A 88 5.06 -1.89 0.80
CA GLY A 88 4.06 -2.67 0.09
C GLY A 88 2.73 -2.83 0.82
N ASP A 89 1.99 -3.85 0.40
CA ASP A 89 0.64 -4.18 0.85
C ASP A 89 0.65 -5.39 1.82
N SER A 90 -0.43 -6.18 1.82
CA SER A 90 -0.59 -7.39 2.64
C SER A 90 0.47 -8.45 2.35
N ILE A 91 1.00 -8.52 1.13
CA ILE A 91 2.06 -9.47 0.81
C ILE A 91 3.36 -9.09 1.53
N THR A 92 3.59 -7.80 1.76
CA THR A 92 4.74 -7.32 2.54
C THR A 92 4.47 -7.41 4.05
N ASP A 93 3.28 -6.98 4.51
CA ASP A 93 2.83 -7.02 5.92
C ASP A 93 2.81 -8.44 6.50
N ASN A 94 2.44 -9.45 5.69
CA ASN A 94 2.46 -10.84 6.12
C ASN A 94 3.87 -11.44 6.17
N TRP A 95 4.83 -10.89 5.42
CA TRP A 95 6.16 -11.46 5.31
C TRP A 95 6.88 -11.43 6.66
N ILE A 96 6.82 -10.31 7.39
CA ILE A 96 7.47 -10.22 8.71
C ILE A 96 6.92 -11.23 9.71
N ASN A 97 5.65 -11.61 9.59
CA ASN A 97 5.01 -12.57 10.47
C ASN A 97 5.41 -14.02 10.14
N LEU A 98 5.61 -14.34 8.85
CA LEU A 98 5.98 -15.70 8.42
C LEU A 98 7.49 -15.94 8.36
N ASP A 99 8.29 -14.90 8.14
CA ASP A 99 9.75 -14.90 8.20
C ASP A 99 10.31 -13.64 8.89
N PRO A 100 10.20 -13.54 10.24
CA PRO A 100 10.73 -12.40 10.98
C PRO A 100 12.26 -12.28 10.91
N THR A 101 12.97 -13.34 10.49
CA THR A 101 14.43 -13.32 10.37
C THR A 101 14.93 -12.50 9.18
N MET A 102 14.08 -12.32 8.15
CA MET A 102 14.34 -11.45 7.01
C MET A 102 14.47 -9.98 7.45
N PHE A 103 13.64 -9.53 8.40
CA PHE A 103 13.52 -8.14 8.81
C PHE A 103 14.40 -7.80 10.01
N GLN A 104 15.67 -8.20 9.90
CA GLN A 104 16.73 -7.92 10.85
C GLN A 104 17.85 -7.13 10.16
N ASN A 105 18.86 -6.71 10.93
CA ASN A 105 20.06 -6.07 10.37
C ASN A 105 19.77 -4.86 9.47
N GLY A 106 18.74 -4.07 9.79
CA GLY A 106 18.37 -2.87 9.06
C GLY A 106 17.47 -3.09 7.84
N LEU A 107 16.92 -4.29 7.64
CA LEU A 107 15.77 -4.50 6.76
C LEU A 107 14.50 -4.25 7.57
N VAL A 108 13.65 -3.32 7.12
CA VAL A 108 12.44 -2.94 7.85
C VAL A 108 11.20 -3.14 6.98
N ASP A 109 10.20 -3.80 7.56
CA ASP A 109 8.90 -3.99 6.93
C ASP A 109 8.01 -2.75 7.11
N ARG A 110 7.47 -2.25 6.01
CA ARG A 110 6.45 -1.21 5.97
C ARG A 110 5.28 -1.62 5.07
N GLY A 111 4.93 -2.90 5.07
CA GLY A 111 3.73 -3.41 4.42
C GLY A 111 2.46 -3.05 5.19
N ILE A 112 1.38 -2.66 4.52
CA ILE A 112 0.09 -2.48 5.20
C ILE A 112 -0.99 -3.20 4.41
N SER A 113 -1.62 -4.18 5.07
CA SER A 113 -2.65 -5.03 4.47
C SER A 113 -3.76 -4.23 3.79
N GLY A 114 -4.12 -4.65 2.58
CA GLY A 114 -5.21 -4.05 1.80
C GLY A 114 -4.87 -2.74 1.08
N GLN A 115 -3.71 -2.12 1.36
CA GLN A 115 -3.38 -0.83 0.75
C GLN A 115 -3.09 -0.90 -0.75
N THR A 116 -3.42 0.20 -1.41
CA THR A 116 -3.17 0.48 -2.83
C THR A 116 -2.05 1.52 -3.01
N THR A 117 -1.57 1.69 -4.23
CA THR A 117 -0.51 2.67 -4.55
C THR A 117 -0.77 4.12 -4.09
N PRO A 118 -1.99 4.71 -4.13
CA PRO A 118 -2.20 6.07 -3.62
C PRO A 118 -1.96 6.18 -2.12
N GLN A 119 -2.31 5.16 -1.33
CA GLN A 119 -2.08 5.15 0.12
C GLN A 119 -0.59 5.01 0.43
N MET A 120 0.10 4.12 -0.29
CA MET A 120 1.55 3.96 -0.18
C MET A 120 2.28 5.27 -0.51
N LEU A 121 1.83 6.00 -1.55
CA LEU A 121 2.40 7.29 -1.91
C LEU A 121 2.22 8.33 -0.79
N VAL A 122 1.03 8.44 -0.20
CA VAL A 122 0.76 9.39 0.90
C VAL A 122 1.66 9.13 2.10
N ARG A 123 1.90 7.87 2.47
CA ARG A 123 2.77 7.52 3.62
C ARG A 123 4.25 7.41 3.29
N PHE A 124 4.64 7.51 2.02
CA PHE A 124 6.02 7.29 1.56
C PHE A 124 7.04 8.18 2.29
N ARG A 125 6.65 9.42 2.61
CA ARG A 125 7.52 10.34 3.37
C ARG A 125 7.83 9.81 4.77
N ASN A 126 6.81 9.35 5.49
CA ASN A 126 6.95 8.93 6.88
C ASN A 126 7.61 7.55 6.98
N ASP A 127 7.19 6.63 6.10
CA ASP A 127 7.60 5.23 6.20
C ASP A 127 8.84 4.89 5.37
N VAL A 128 9.30 5.76 4.48
CA VAL A 128 10.51 5.53 3.68
C VAL A 128 11.50 6.68 3.86
N ILE A 129 11.13 7.89 3.45
CA ILE A 129 12.08 9.01 3.35
C ILE A 129 12.66 9.37 4.73
N ALA A 130 11.80 9.51 5.74
CA ALA A 130 12.21 9.89 7.09
C ALA A 130 13.15 8.87 7.74
N LEU A 131 13.08 7.61 7.33
CA LEU A 131 13.94 6.52 7.81
C LEU A 131 15.33 6.52 7.16
N LYS A 132 15.54 7.34 6.13
CA LYS A 132 16.83 7.50 5.41
C LYS A 132 17.49 6.17 5.02
N PRO A 133 16.77 5.21 4.41
CA PRO A 133 17.35 3.93 4.06
C PRO A 133 18.35 4.06 2.91
N GLN A 134 19.23 3.06 2.76
CA GLN A 134 20.10 3.00 1.58
C GLN A 134 19.32 2.63 0.31
N ALA A 135 18.27 1.82 0.45
CA ALA A 135 17.37 1.46 -0.63
C ALA A 135 15.91 1.32 -0.17
N VAL A 136 14.98 1.39 -1.11
CA VAL A 136 13.58 1.00 -0.92
C VAL A 136 13.22 -0.11 -1.89
N HIS A 137 12.61 -1.18 -1.38
CA HIS A 137 11.97 -2.23 -2.14
C HIS A 137 10.47 -1.91 -2.23
N ILE A 138 9.96 -1.72 -3.45
CA ILE A 138 8.56 -1.36 -3.70
C ILE A 138 7.85 -2.53 -4.38
N MET A 139 6.89 -3.14 -3.68
CA MET A 139 5.98 -4.17 -4.20
C MET A 139 4.54 -3.74 -3.93
N ALA A 140 3.78 -3.51 -4.99
CA ALA A 140 2.44 -2.90 -4.90
C ALA A 140 1.57 -3.32 -6.08
N MET A 141 0.35 -2.77 -6.16
CA MET A 141 -0.64 -2.91 -7.25
C MET A 141 -1.54 -4.14 -7.20
N THR A 142 -1.28 -5.15 -6.36
CA THR A 142 -2.23 -6.27 -6.18
C THR A 142 -3.63 -5.76 -5.83
N ASN A 143 -3.70 -4.83 -4.88
CA ASN A 143 -4.97 -4.26 -4.41
C ASN A 143 -5.53 -3.16 -5.32
N ASP A 144 -4.69 -2.51 -6.13
CA ASP A 144 -5.13 -1.57 -7.17
C ASP A 144 -5.90 -2.33 -8.26
N ILE A 145 -5.39 -3.50 -8.68
CA ILE A 145 -6.07 -4.42 -9.60
C ILE A 145 -7.38 -4.94 -8.98
N ALA A 146 -7.38 -5.24 -7.67
CA ALA A 146 -8.57 -5.70 -6.97
C ALA A 146 -9.63 -4.60 -6.73
N GLY A 147 -9.27 -3.33 -6.90
CA GLY A 147 -10.17 -2.18 -6.75
C GLY A 147 -10.39 -1.71 -5.30
N ASN A 148 -9.47 -2.03 -4.38
CA ASN A 148 -9.67 -1.80 -2.93
C ASN A 148 -9.89 -0.32 -2.56
N SER A 149 -9.35 0.63 -3.33
CA SER A 149 -9.54 2.08 -3.12
C SER A 149 -10.42 2.73 -4.21
N GLY A 150 -11.17 1.92 -4.96
CA GLY A 150 -12.01 2.36 -6.07
C GLY A 150 -11.34 2.20 -7.44
N ALA A 151 -11.98 2.73 -8.47
CA ALA A 151 -11.51 2.64 -9.84
C ALA A 151 -10.35 3.62 -10.09
N ALA A 152 -9.31 3.15 -10.78
CA ALA A 152 -8.20 3.96 -11.24
C ALA A 152 -7.80 3.53 -12.67
N THR A 153 -7.19 4.44 -13.42
CA THR A 153 -6.58 4.08 -14.71
C THR A 153 -5.22 3.43 -14.45
N MET A 154 -4.75 2.62 -15.41
CA MET A 154 -3.39 2.11 -15.39
C MET A 154 -2.36 3.24 -15.29
N GLU A 155 -2.58 4.36 -16.00
CA GLU A 155 -1.72 5.53 -15.94
C GLU A 155 -1.61 6.11 -14.52
N THR A 156 -2.73 6.26 -13.80
CA THR A 156 -2.73 6.74 -12.41
C THR A 156 -1.92 5.83 -11.50
N VAL A 157 -2.15 4.52 -11.58
CA VAL A 157 -1.49 3.53 -10.71
C VAL A 157 0.01 3.47 -10.99
N LEU A 158 0.41 3.44 -12.27
CA LEU A 158 1.82 3.47 -12.67
C LEU A 158 2.48 4.80 -12.28
N GLY A 159 1.76 5.93 -12.40
CA GLY A 159 2.21 7.25 -11.98
C GLY A 159 2.53 7.34 -10.49
N ASN A 160 1.79 6.62 -9.63
CA ASN A 160 2.10 6.53 -8.21
C ASN A 160 3.44 5.80 -7.96
N ILE A 161 3.73 4.72 -8.70
CA ILE A 161 5.03 4.03 -8.64
C ILE A 161 6.16 4.96 -9.09
N GLN A 162 5.96 5.68 -10.20
CA GLN A 162 6.93 6.65 -10.70
C GLN A 162 7.21 7.73 -9.65
N THR A 163 6.16 8.29 -9.05
CA THR A 163 6.28 9.34 -8.04
C THR A 163 7.04 8.84 -6.79
N MET A 164 6.75 7.64 -6.30
CA MET A 164 7.51 7.05 -5.18
C MET A 164 8.99 6.85 -5.54
N ALA A 165 9.29 6.39 -6.76
CA ALA A 165 10.67 6.23 -7.23
C ALA A 165 11.40 7.58 -7.40
N ASP A 166 10.72 8.61 -7.91
CA ASP A 166 11.25 9.97 -8.07
C ASP A 166 11.57 10.58 -6.71
N LEU A 167 10.66 10.43 -5.73
CA LEU A 167 10.89 10.85 -4.35
C LEU A 167 12.08 10.12 -3.73
N ALA A 168 12.21 8.80 -3.92
CA ALA A 168 13.36 8.05 -3.43
C ALA A 168 14.67 8.58 -4.03
N ARG A 169 14.73 8.78 -5.35
CA ARG A 169 15.90 9.35 -6.04
C ARG A 169 16.26 10.73 -5.52
N ALA A 170 15.27 11.61 -5.36
CA ALA A 170 15.48 12.97 -4.86
C ALA A 170 16.11 13.00 -3.45
N HIS A 171 15.90 11.94 -2.68
CA HIS A 171 16.47 11.75 -1.35
C HIS A 171 17.70 10.82 -1.30
N GLY A 172 18.28 10.47 -2.46
CA GLY A 172 19.47 9.62 -2.54
C GLY A 172 19.23 8.15 -2.18
N ILE A 173 17.98 7.71 -2.15
CA ILE A 173 17.57 6.33 -1.82
C ILE A 173 17.57 5.50 -3.11
N LYS A 174 18.28 4.38 -3.11
CA LYS A 174 18.28 3.46 -4.26
C LYS A 174 16.92 2.77 -4.39
N VAL A 175 16.47 2.51 -5.62
CA VAL A 175 15.16 1.91 -5.87
C VAL A 175 15.30 0.47 -6.34
N ILE A 176 14.55 -0.42 -5.68
CA ILE A 176 14.31 -1.81 -6.08
C ILE A 176 12.82 -1.93 -6.40
N ILE A 177 12.49 -2.19 -7.66
CA ILE A 177 11.13 -2.44 -8.12
C ILE A 177 10.87 -3.94 -8.10
N ALA A 178 9.82 -4.37 -7.43
CA ALA A 178 9.39 -5.77 -7.43
C ALA A 178 8.22 -6.00 -8.39
N SER A 179 8.21 -7.14 -9.06
CA SER A 179 7.03 -7.62 -9.77
C SER A 179 5.85 -7.80 -8.81
N VAL A 180 4.63 -7.50 -9.28
CA VAL A 180 3.39 -7.98 -8.68
C VAL A 180 3.37 -9.50 -8.71
N PRO A 181 3.19 -10.21 -7.58
CA PRO A 181 3.07 -11.67 -7.55
C PRO A 181 1.88 -12.17 -8.38
N PRO A 182 1.88 -13.46 -8.78
CA PRO A 182 0.81 -14.01 -9.61
C PRO A 182 -0.50 -14.13 -8.83
N ALA A 183 -1.62 -13.87 -9.50
CA ALA A 183 -2.96 -14.11 -8.99
C ALA A 183 -3.87 -14.42 -10.19
N ALA A 184 -4.65 -15.49 -10.08
CA ALA A 184 -5.67 -15.83 -11.08
C ALA A 184 -7.06 -15.30 -10.73
N ALA A 185 -7.31 -15.01 -9.45
CA ALA A 185 -8.54 -14.45 -8.92
C ALA A 185 -8.26 -13.77 -7.57
N PHE A 186 -9.19 -12.92 -7.12
CA PHE A 186 -9.17 -12.32 -5.78
C PHE A 186 -10.39 -12.81 -4.99
N PRO A 187 -10.21 -13.58 -3.90
CA PRO A 187 -11.33 -14.07 -3.10
C PRO A 187 -12.26 -12.97 -2.56
N TRP A 188 -11.72 -11.78 -2.27
CA TRP A 188 -12.46 -10.63 -1.75
C TRP A 188 -13.02 -9.70 -2.84
N SER A 189 -12.67 -9.91 -4.11
CA SER A 189 -13.14 -9.11 -5.25
C SER A 189 -13.54 -10.06 -6.39
N PRO A 190 -14.65 -10.80 -6.21
CA PRO A 190 -15.07 -11.84 -7.15
C PRO A 190 -15.43 -11.26 -8.52
N GLY A 191 -15.15 -12.01 -9.58
CA GLY A 191 -15.42 -11.61 -10.98
C GLY A 191 -14.27 -10.88 -11.67
N MET A 192 -13.20 -10.53 -10.95
CA MET A 192 -11.97 -10.00 -11.54
C MET A 192 -11.14 -11.10 -12.22
N THR A 193 -10.51 -10.75 -13.34
CA THR A 193 -9.53 -11.60 -14.06
C THR A 193 -8.14 -10.95 -14.02
N PRO A 194 -7.39 -11.05 -12.91
CA PRO A 194 -6.17 -10.28 -12.68
C PRO A 194 -4.96 -10.66 -13.55
N ALA A 195 -4.80 -11.94 -13.93
CA ALA A 195 -3.59 -12.45 -14.56
C ALA A 195 -3.09 -11.64 -15.79
N PRO A 196 -3.95 -11.24 -16.76
CA PRO A 196 -3.52 -10.40 -17.89
C PRO A 196 -3.02 -9.02 -17.46
N GLN A 197 -3.65 -8.40 -16.45
CA GLN A 197 -3.24 -7.09 -15.93
C GLN A 197 -1.92 -7.20 -15.16
N VAL A 198 -1.75 -8.23 -14.32
CA VAL A 198 -0.49 -8.54 -13.63
C VAL A 198 0.65 -8.69 -14.64
N ALA A 199 0.46 -9.46 -15.72
CA ALA A 199 1.47 -9.63 -16.76
C ALA A 199 1.84 -8.31 -17.47
N ALA A 200 0.85 -7.49 -17.81
CA ALA A 200 1.07 -6.19 -18.44
C ALA A 200 1.82 -5.22 -17.51
N ILE A 201 1.43 -5.16 -16.24
CA ILE A 201 2.09 -4.35 -15.21
C ILE A 201 3.54 -4.80 -15.01
N ASN A 202 3.78 -6.10 -14.84
CA ASN A 202 5.14 -6.61 -14.62
C ASN A 202 6.06 -6.35 -15.82
N LYS A 203 5.55 -6.47 -17.05
CA LYS A 203 6.28 -6.08 -18.25
C LYS A 203 6.66 -4.60 -18.21
N TRP A 204 5.73 -3.73 -17.81
CA TRP A 204 5.99 -2.31 -17.67
C TRP A 204 7.00 -2.02 -16.55
N LEU A 205 6.86 -2.63 -15.36
CA LEU A 205 7.76 -2.44 -14.23
C LEU A 205 9.20 -2.83 -14.57
N ALA A 206 9.40 -3.96 -15.25
CA ALA A 206 10.71 -4.39 -15.71
C ALA A 206 11.33 -3.42 -16.72
N ALA A 207 10.53 -2.87 -17.63
CA ALA A 207 10.98 -1.86 -18.60
C ALA A 207 11.30 -0.52 -17.91
N TYR A 208 10.44 -0.07 -17.00
CA TYR A 208 10.62 1.16 -16.23
C TYR A 208 11.86 1.10 -15.35
N ALA A 209 12.08 -0.01 -14.63
CA ALA A 209 13.27 -0.21 -13.83
C ALA A 209 14.54 -0.16 -14.69
N ARG A 210 14.55 -0.83 -15.84
CA ARG A 210 15.67 -0.82 -16.79
C ARG A 210 15.97 0.57 -17.34
N ALA A 211 14.94 1.30 -17.76
CA ALA A 211 15.07 2.65 -18.34
C ALA A 211 15.64 3.66 -17.33
N ASN A 212 15.40 3.46 -16.04
CA ASN A 212 15.81 4.38 -14.99
C ASN A 212 17.04 3.92 -14.19
N GLY A 213 17.60 2.74 -14.51
CA GLY A 213 18.74 2.16 -13.81
C GLY A 213 18.39 1.61 -12.42
N PHE A 214 17.12 1.28 -12.16
CA PHE A 214 16.69 0.62 -10.92
C PHE A 214 16.96 -0.87 -10.96
N THR A 215 17.08 -1.48 -9.79
CA THR A 215 17.09 -2.95 -9.68
C THR A 215 15.65 -3.45 -9.82
N PHE A 216 15.45 -4.51 -10.62
CA PHE A 216 14.17 -5.22 -10.70
C PHE A 216 14.30 -6.61 -10.07
N VAL A 217 13.31 -7.01 -9.28
CA VAL A 217 13.18 -8.37 -8.73
C VAL A 217 11.88 -9.01 -9.22
N ASP A 218 11.99 -10.18 -9.84
CA ASP A 218 10.88 -10.87 -10.51
C ASP A 218 10.39 -12.08 -9.70
N TYR A 219 9.54 -11.81 -8.71
CA TYR A 219 8.84 -12.85 -7.97
C TYR A 219 7.82 -13.58 -8.84
N HIS A 220 7.17 -12.87 -9.76
CA HIS A 220 6.15 -13.43 -10.63
C HIS A 220 6.70 -14.61 -11.45
N GLN A 221 7.85 -14.44 -12.09
CA GLN A 221 8.50 -15.50 -12.86
C GLN A 221 8.77 -16.76 -12.01
N ALA A 222 9.15 -16.59 -10.75
CA ALA A 222 9.48 -17.71 -9.88
C ALA A 222 8.23 -18.44 -9.34
N MET A 223 7.12 -17.73 -9.19
CA MET A 223 5.94 -18.22 -8.45
C MET A 223 4.73 -18.55 -9.34
N ALA A 224 4.70 -18.09 -10.60
CA ALA A 224 3.55 -18.24 -11.48
C ALA A 224 3.49 -19.60 -12.19
N GLN A 225 2.27 -20.06 -12.44
CA GLN A 225 1.93 -21.06 -13.44
C GLN A 225 1.74 -20.38 -14.82
N PRO A 226 1.70 -21.16 -15.93
CA PRO A 226 1.54 -20.58 -17.28
C PRO A 226 0.27 -19.75 -17.48
N ASP A 227 -0.78 -20.02 -16.70
CA ASP A 227 -2.05 -19.28 -16.72
C ASP A 227 -2.05 -18.02 -15.84
N GLY A 228 -0.93 -17.72 -15.16
CA GLY A 228 -0.80 -16.59 -14.23
C GLY A 228 -1.32 -16.88 -12.83
N ALA A 229 -1.75 -18.10 -12.52
CA ALA A 229 -2.07 -18.52 -11.16
C ALA A 229 -0.80 -18.70 -10.32
N MET A 230 -0.94 -18.58 -8.99
CA MET A 230 0.10 -18.99 -8.07
C MET A 230 0.35 -20.51 -8.20
N LYS A 231 1.62 -20.95 -8.13
CA LYS A 231 1.94 -22.37 -8.04
C LYS A 231 1.32 -23.02 -6.79
N PRO A 232 0.88 -24.29 -6.86
CA PRO A 232 0.30 -24.99 -5.71
C PRO A 232 1.23 -24.98 -4.50
N GLY A 233 0.66 -24.81 -3.31
CA GLY A 233 1.39 -24.79 -2.05
C GLY A 233 2.11 -23.47 -1.72
N LEU A 234 2.24 -22.55 -2.68
CA LEU A 234 2.85 -21.23 -2.43
C LEU A 234 1.86 -20.19 -1.89
N SER A 235 0.55 -20.47 -1.97
CA SER A 235 -0.52 -19.64 -1.40
C SER A 235 -1.71 -20.51 -1.03
N SER A 236 -2.39 -20.19 0.07
CA SER A 236 -3.64 -20.85 0.50
C SER A 236 -4.89 -20.25 -0.16
N ASP A 237 -4.84 -18.98 -0.55
CA ASP A 237 -5.97 -18.24 -1.12
C ASP A 237 -5.75 -17.82 -2.59
N GLY A 238 -4.60 -18.20 -3.16
CA GLY A 238 -4.19 -17.89 -4.52
C GLY A 238 -3.53 -16.53 -4.70
N VAL A 239 -3.32 -15.76 -3.61
CA VAL A 239 -2.74 -14.41 -3.65
C VAL A 239 -1.61 -14.24 -2.62
N HIS A 240 -1.89 -14.52 -1.35
CA HIS A 240 -0.96 -14.28 -0.25
C HIS A 240 0.02 -15.46 -0.10
N PRO A 241 1.34 -15.22 -0.10
CA PRO A 241 2.31 -16.30 0.03
C PRO A 241 2.20 -17.04 1.37
N THR A 242 2.33 -18.36 1.32
CA THR A 242 2.63 -19.19 2.50
C THR A 242 4.10 -19.01 2.90
N ARG A 243 4.53 -19.70 3.96
CA ARG A 243 5.95 -19.75 4.36
C ARG A 243 6.82 -20.29 3.21
N GLU A 244 6.33 -21.27 2.46
CA GLU A 244 6.98 -21.83 1.27
C GLU A 244 7.05 -20.79 0.14
N GLY A 245 5.99 -20.01 -0.06
CA GLY A 245 6.00 -18.88 -1.00
C GLY A 245 7.05 -17.84 -0.65
N TYR A 246 7.12 -17.41 0.61
CA TYR A 246 8.15 -16.47 1.06
C TYR A 246 9.57 -17.05 0.99
N ALA A 247 9.73 -18.36 1.19
CA ALA A 247 11.03 -19.02 1.01
C ALA A 247 11.53 -18.96 -0.44
N ILE A 248 10.64 -18.88 -1.44
CA ILE A 248 11.00 -18.61 -2.84
C ILE A 248 11.37 -17.13 -3.05
N MET A 249 10.62 -16.21 -2.43
CA MET A 249 10.83 -14.77 -2.60
C MET A 249 12.13 -14.28 -1.96
N ARG A 250 12.46 -14.78 -0.76
CA ARG A 250 13.61 -14.33 0.04
C ARG A 250 14.94 -14.29 -0.71
N PRO A 251 15.44 -15.38 -1.31
CA PRO A 251 16.73 -15.34 -2.00
C PRO A 251 16.75 -14.35 -3.17
N LEU A 252 15.61 -14.15 -3.84
CA LEU A 252 15.48 -13.17 -4.92
C LEU A 252 15.56 -11.72 -4.39
N ALA A 253 14.89 -11.46 -3.26
CA ALA A 253 14.94 -10.18 -2.57
C ALA A 253 16.37 -9.87 -2.08
N GLU A 254 17.04 -10.83 -1.44
CA GLU A 254 18.41 -10.70 -0.95
C GLU A 254 19.39 -10.43 -2.10
N ALA A 255 19.27 -11.14 -3.21
CA ALA A 255 20.09 -10.90 -4.41
C ALA A 255 19.85 -9.50 -5.01
N ALA A 256 18.59 -9.05 -5.08
CA ALA A 256 18.25 -7.71 -5.55
C ALA A 256 18.80 -6.61 -4.63
N ILE A 257 18.75 -6.84 -3.31
CA ILE A 257 19.34 -5.94 -2.31
C ILE A 257 20.86 -5.88 -2.48
N ALA A 258 21.54 -7.02 -2.60
CA ALA A 258 22.99 -7.07 -2.80
C ALA A 258 23.40 -6.28 -4.05
N LYS A 259 22.70 -6.52 -5.18
CA LYS A 259 22.88 -5.81 -6.44
C LYS A 259 22.66 -4.30 -6.29
N ALA A 260 21.56 -3.88 -5.66
CA ALA A 260 21.26 -2.46 -5.48
C ALA A 260 22.30 -1.78 -4.58
N LEU A 261 22.68 -2.40 -3.47
CA LEU A 261 23.61 -1.82 -2.51
C LEU A 261 25.07 -1.87 -2.99
N GLY A 262 25.39 -2.67 -4.00
CA GLY A 262 26.75 -2.84 -4.52
C GLY A 262 27.62 -3.75 -3.67
N ALA A 263 26.99 -4.67 -2.92
CA ALA A 263 27.70 -5.75 -2.25
C ALA A 263 28.18 -6.74 -3.32
N LYS A 264 29.50 -6.93 -3.40
CA LYS A 264 30.16 -7.93 -4.26
C LYS A 264 29.94 -9.33 -3.71
#